data_AF-A0A9D5BBP4-F1
#
_entry.id   AF-A0A9D5BBP4-F1
#
_cell.length_a   1.000
_cell.length_b   1.000
_cell.length_c   1.000
_cell.angle_alpha   90.00
_cell.angle_beta   90.00
_cell.angle_gamma   90.00
#
_symmetry.space_group_name_H-M   'P 1'
#
loop_
_entity.id
_entity.type
_entity.pdbx_description
1 polymer ?
#
loop_
_entity_poly.entity_id
_entity_poly.type
_entity_poly.pdbx_seq_one_letter_code
_entity_poly.pdbx_strand_id
1 'polypeptide(L)'
;MIAEYFQRSETLGGPTRDWIGIYEECATILYQEIDYINEGKNADRFRRDFRNIKWVRVPLVYWDYTAMKVLTLGYVPGVKINQVDTLMSHGYDRDRISSRAIEAYLIQILKTGFFHADQHPGNLAIDVDESIIYYDFGMMGEIKSFTRERLLELFYAVYEKD
;
A
#
# COMPACT_ATOMS: atom_id res chain seq x y z
N MET A 1 -3.26 -2.14 32.21
CA MET A 1 -3.30 -1.44 30.90
C MET A 1 -4.76 -1.31 30.43
N ILE A 2 -5.14 -0.30 29.63
CA ILE A 2 -6.54 -0.11 29.19
C ILE A 2 -7.09 -1.33 28.43
N ALA A 3 -6.25 -1.99 27.63
CA ALA A 3 -6.62 -3.21 26.91
C ALA A 3 -6.97 -4.37 27.86
N GLU A 4 -6.23 -4.55 28.97
CA GLU A 4 -6.55 -5.57 29.98
C GLU A 4 -7.87 -5.29 30.71
N TYR A 5 -8.19 -4.01 30.92
CA TYR A 5 -9.48 -3.59 31.47
C TYR A 5 -10.63 -3.97 30.53
N PHE A 6 -10.49 -3.71 29.22
CA PHE A 6 -11.49 -4.10 28.22
C PHE A 6 -11.59 -5.62 28.05
N GLN A 7 -10.47 -6.35 28.11
CA GLN A 7 -10.45 -7.82 28.04
C GLN A 7 -11.29 -8.47 29.15
N ARG A 8 -11.32 -7.85 30.33
CA ARG A 8 -12.07 -8.32 31.51
C ARG A 8 -13.49 -7.77 31.59
N SER A 9 -13.90 -6.88 30.67
CA SER A 9 -15.23 -6.24 30.69
C SER A 9 -16.28 -7.06 29.95
N GLU A 10 -17.31 -7.52 30.66
CA GLU A 10 -18.44 -8.25 30.06
C GLU A 10 -19.30 -7.40 29.13
N THR A 11 -19.32 -6.07 29.32
CA THR A 11 -20.14 -5.14 28.52
C THR A 11 -19.50 -4.75 27.18
N LEU A 12 -18.17 -4.94 27.03
CA LEU A 12 -17.41 -4.59 25.84
C LEU A 12 -16.93 -5.83 25.07
N GLY A 13 -17.68 -6.93 25.14
CA GLY A 13 -17.39 -8.16 24.40
C GLY A 13 -16.50 -9.16 25.14
N GLY A 14 -15.94 -8.80 26.30
CA GLY A 14 -15.22 -9.72 27.20
C GLY A 14 -14.22 -10.65 26.47
N PRO A 15 -14.13 -11.94 26.83
CA PRO A 15 -13.20 -12.90 26.22
C PRO A 15 -13.51 -13.27 24.76
N THR A 16 -14.60 -12.78 24.17
CA THR A 16 -14.94 -13.08 22.76
C THR A 16 -14.20 -12.19 21.76
N ARG A 17 -13.52 -11.14 22.24
CA ARG A 17 -12.64 -10.26 21.45
C ARG A 17 -11.25 -10.26 22.07
N ASP A 18 -10.24 -10.39 21.23
CA ASP A 18 -8.84 -10.31 21.63
C ASP A 18 -8.40 -8.84 21.72
N TRP A 19 -8.78 -8.18 22.82
CA TRP A 19 -8.46 -6.77 23.05
C TRP A 19 -6.97 -6.53 23.23
N ILE A 20 -6.23 -7.55 23.71
CA ILE A 20 -4.77 -7.49 23.83
C ILE A 20 -4.13 -7.56 22.45
N GLY A 21 -4.52 -8.53 21.62
CA GLY A 21 -4.04 -8.64 20.24
C GLY A 21 -4.33 -7.38 19.41
N ILE A 22 -5.55 -6.83 19.50
CA ILE A 22 -5.90 -5.58 18.83
C ILE A 22 -5.00 -4.43 19.31
N TYR A 23 -4.75 -4.32 20.61
CA TYR A 23 -3.87 -3.28 21.15
C TYR A 23 -2.43 -3.44 20.63
N GLU A 24 -1.88 -4.66 20.64
CA GLU A 24 -0.53 -4.93 20.17
C GLU A 24 -0.38 -4.64 18.67
N GLU A 25 -1.38 -5.02 17.87
CA GLU A 25 -1.41 -4.73 16.43
C GLU A 25 -1.50 -3.23 16.17
N CYS A 26 -2.44 -2.52 16.81
CA CYS A 26 -2.56 -1.07 16.68
C CYS A 26 -1.28 -0.34 17.12
N ALA A 27 -0.67 -0.74 18.25
CA ALA A 27 0.58 -0.15 18.72
C ALA A 27 1.71 -0.39 17.71
N THR A 28 1.81 -1.59 17.17
CA THR A 28 2.82 -1.93 16.16
C THR A 28 2.66 -1.09 14.90
N ILE A 29 1.44 -0.95 14.40
CA ILE A 29 1.13 -0.13 13.21
C ILE A 29 1.49 1.34 13.48
N LEU A 30 1.08 1.90 14.63
CA LEU A 30 1.40 3.29 14.99
C LEU A 30 2.90 3.56 15.03
N TYR A 31 3.70 2.63 15.57
CA TYR A 31 5.15 2.80 15.59
C TYR A 31 5.77 2.68 14.20
N GLN A 32 5.22 1.85 13.33
CA GLN A 32 5.67 1.74 11.93
C GLN A 32 5.34 3.00 11.13
N GLU A 33 4.16 3.61 11.36
CA GLU A 33 3.75 4.85 10.68
C GLU A 33 4.60 6.07 11.04
N ILE A 34 5.21 6.11 12.23
CA ILE A 34 6.05 7.24 12.65
C ILE A 34 7.54 7.08 12.30
N ASP A 35 7.94 5.96 11.67
CA ASP A 35 9.30 5.75 11.18
C ASP A 35 9.42 6.11 9.69
N TYR A 36 9.64 7.39 9.43
CA TYR A 36 9.79 7.90 8.06
C TYR A 36 11.09 7.47 7.37
N ILE A 37 12.09 6.97 8.11
CA ILE A 37 13.25 6.33 7.49
C ILE A 37 12.84 4.99 6.88
N ASN A 38 12.00 4.23 7.58
CA ASN A 38 11.47 2.98 7.06
C ASN A 38 10.56 3.21 5.85
N GLU A 39 9.67 4.20 5.91
CA GLU A 39 8.83 4.59 4.78
C GLU A 39 9.67 4.98 3.54
N GLY A 40 10.72 5.81 3.72
CA GLY A 40 11.63 6.15 2.61
C GLY A 40 12.32 4.91 2.00
N LYS A 41 12.74 3.94 2.83
CA LYS A 41 13.35 2.69 2.35
C LYS A 41 12.33 1.84 1.57
N ASN A 42 11.09 1.81 2.05
CA ASN A 42 9.98 1.15 1.38
C ASN A 42 9.70 1.77 0.01
N ALA A 43 9.66 3.11 -0.08
CA ALA A 43 9.51 3.84 -1.33
C ALA A 43 10.62 3.48 -2.34
N ASP A 44 11.88 3.46 -1.90
CA ASP A 44 13.01 3.10 -2.76
C ASP A 44 12.97 1.64 -3.22
N ARG A 45 12.57 0.71 -2.34
CA ARG A 45 12.34 -0.70 -2.71
C ARG A 45 11.23 -0.80 -3.75
N PHE A 46 10.08 -0.17 -3.50
CA PHE A 46 8.93 -0.22 -4.41
C PHE A 46 9.29 0.37 -5.78
N ARG A 47 9.99 1.51 -5.81
CA ARG A 47 10.51 2.13 -7.02
C ARG A 47 11.42 1.19 -7.82
N ARG A 48 12.32 0.48 -7.13
CA ARG A 48 13.20 -0.52 -7.77
C ARG A 48 12.40 -1.69 -8.33
N ASP A 49 11.41 -2.18 -7.61
CA ASP A 49 10.61 -3.34 -8.01
C ASP A 49 9.74 -3.00 -9.26
N PHE A 50 9.28 -1.75 -9.37
CA PHE A 50 8.53 -1.22 -10.51
C PHE A 50 9.37 -0.57 -11.62
N ARG A 51 10.71 -0.58 -11.56
CA ARG A 51 11.60 0.13 -12.52
C ARG A 51 11.36 -0.16 -14.01
N ASN A 52 10.78 -1.33 -14.32
CA ASN A 52 10.48 -1.77 -15.68
C ASN A 52 9.02 -1.50 -16.11
N ILE A 53 8.18 -1.00 -15.20
CA ILE A 53 6.77 -0.71 -15.43
C ILE A 53 6.63 0.81 -15.59
N LYS A 54 6.56 1.27 -16.84
CA LYS A 54 6.64 2.72 -17.16
C LYS A 54 5.46 3.54 -16.66
N TRP A 55 4.31 2.90 -16.43
CA TRP A 55 3.08 3.54 -15.98
C TRP A 55 2.91 3.50 -14.44
N VAL A 56 3.93 3.06 -13.68
CA VAL A 56 3.99 3.21 -12.22
C VAL A 56 5.08 4.22 -11.85
N ARG A 57 4.69 5.24 -11.11
CA ARG A 57 5.55 6.36 -10.71
C ARG A 57 5.69 6.39 -9.20
N VAL A 58 6.93 6.50 -8.76
CA VAL A 58 7.30 6.62 -7.35
C VAL A 58 8.24 7.81 -7.23
N PRO A 59 7.90 8.82 -6.41
CA PRO A 59 8.79 9.91 -6.08
C PRO A 59 10.17 9.43 -5.62
N LEU A 60 11.22 10.16 -6.00
CA LEU A 60 12.55 9.94 -5.43
C LEU A 60 12.56 10.41 -3.97
N VAL A 61 13.17 9.62 -3.09
CA VAL A 61 13.46 10.05 -1.72
C VAL A 61 14.70 10.92 -1.73
N TYR A 62 14.60 12.11 -1.14
CA TYR A 62 15.75 12.97 -0.92
C TYR A 62 16.33 12.71 0.48
N TRP A 63 17.26 11.76 0.55
CA TRP A 63 17.84 11.27 1.80
C TRP A 63 18.57 12.35 2.61
N ASP A 64 19.20 13.33 1.96
CA ASP A 64 19.86 14.46 2.64
C ASP A 64 18.90 15.37 3.41
N TYR A 65 17.60 15.30 3.08
CA TYR A 65 16.52 16.07 3.71
C TYR A 65 15.51 15.18 4.43
N THR A 66 15.82 13.90 4.62
CA THR A 66 14.93 12.92 5.26
C THR A 66 15.51 12.52 6.62
N ALA A 67 14.66 12.49 7.63
CA ALA A 67 14.98 12.15 9.01
C ALA A 67 13.84 11.33 9.63
N MET A 68 14.02 10.83 10.86
CA MET A 68 13.01 9.98 11.53
C MET A 68 11.60 10.60 11.60
N LYS A 69 11.48 11.93 11.58
CA LYS A 69 10.19 12.64 11.69
C LYS A 69 9.87 13.52 10.48
N VAL A 70 10.69 13.47 9.43
CA VAL A 70 10.44 14.20 8.17
C VAL A 70 10.83 13.33 6.98
N LEU A 71 9.87 12.99 6.10
CA LEU A 71 10.13 12.36 4.81
C LEU A 71 10.10 13.41 3.70
N THR A 72 11.17 13.51 2.92
CA THR A 72 11.23 14.45 1.78
C THR A 72 11.24 13.69 0.45
N LEU A 73 10.21 13.92 -0.37
CA LEU A 73 10.00 13.25 -1.65
C LEU A 73 10.02 14.23 -2.84
N GLY A 74 10.37 13.71 -4.02
CA GLY A 74 10.16 14.38 -5.31
C GLY A 74 8.71 14.75 -5.53
N TYR A 75 8.45 16.02 -5.83
CA TYR A 75 7.11 16.42 -6.24
C TYR A 75 6.80 15.85 -7.64
N VAL A 76 5.78 15.01 -7.70
CA VAL A 76 5.22 14.48 -8.95
C VAL A 76 3.79 14.99 -9.04
N PRO A 77 3.42 15.81 -10.04
CA PRO A 77 2.06 16.32 -10.16
C PRO A 77 1.11 15.23 -10.65
N GLY A 78 -0.15 15.26 -10.19
CA GLY A 78 -1.18 14.34 -10.64
C GLY A 78 -2.56 14.68 -10.07
N VAL A 79 -3.60 14.13 -10.67
CA VAL A 79 -4.99 14.22 -10.18
C VAL A 79 -5.26 13.04 -9.26
N LYS A 80 -5.74 13.27 -8.03
CA LYS A 80 -6.03 12.16 -7.10
C LYS A 80 -6.99 11.15 -7.74
N ILE A 81 -6.71 9.86 -7.57
CA ILE A 81 -7.49 8.79 -8.24
C ILE A 81 -8.98 8.80 -7.84
N ASN A 82 -9.30 9.34 -6.66
CA ASN A 82 -10.67 9.48 -6.18
C ASN A 82 -11.42 10.72 -6.70
N GLN A 83 -10.76 11.62 -7.44
CA GLN A 83 -11.40 12.79 -8.08
C GLN A 83 -11.96 12.43 -9.45
N VAL A 84 -12.92 11.50 -9.47
CA VAL A 84 -13.46 10.90 -10.71
C VAL A 84 -13.98 11.95 -11.69
N ASP A 85 -14.70 12.98 -11.21
CA ASP A 85 -15.24 14.04 -12.07
C ASP A 85 -14.14 14.88 -12.75
N THR A 86 -13.01 15.07 -12.05
CA THR A 86 -11.86 15.79 -12.61
C THR A 86 -11.17 14.92 -13.67
N LEU A 87 -11.01 13.63 -13.41
CA LEU A 87 -10.47 12.70 -14.40
C LEU A 87 -11.36 12.65 -15.66
N MET A 88 -12.68 12.60 -15.49
CA MET A 88 -13.60 12.61 -16.63
C MET A 88 -13.54 13.91 -17.43
N SER A 89 -13.50 15.07 -16.77
CA SER A 89 -13.48 16.37 -17.45
C SER A 89 -12.19 16.61 -18.24
N HIS A 90 -11.09 15.98 -17.85
CA HIS A 90 -9.80 16.03 -18.54
C HIS A 90 -9.64 14.92 -19.59
N GLY A 91 -10.65 14.05 -19.79
CA GLY A 91 -10.65 13.02 -20.82
C GLY A 91 -9.82 11.78 -20.50
N TYR A 92 -9.54 11.51 -19.22
CA TYR A 92 -8.82 10.33 -18.78
C TYR A 92 -9.61 9.03 -19.02
N ASP A 93 -8.94 7.98 -19.49
CA ASP A 93 -9.54 6.66 -19.67
C ASP A 93 -9.59 5.88 -18.34
N ARG A 94 -10.80 5.76 -17.79
CA ARG A 94 -11.06 5.09 -16.50
C ARG A 94 -10.86 3.58 -16.55
N ASP A 95 -11.04 2.96 -17.72
CA ASP A 95 -10.83 1.52 -17.85
C ASP A 95 -9.32 1.24 -17.85
N ARG A 96 -8.53 2.06 -18.56
CA ARG A 96 -7.06 1.96 -18.56
C ARG A 96 -6.44 2.24 -17.19
N ILE A 97 -6.75 3.39 -16.60
CA ILE A 97 -7.22 3.51 -15.21
C ILE A 97 -7.11 2.28 -14.30
N SER A 98 -8.28 1.66 -14.17
CA SER A 98 -8.57 0.49 -13.35
C SER A 98 -7.68 -0.69 -13.70
N SER A 99 -7.47 -0.98 -14.99
CA SER A 99 -6.61 -2.08 -15.44
C SER A 99 -5.18 -1.93 -14.92
N ARG A 100 -4.59 -0.73 -15.00
CA ARG A 100 -3.26 -0.46 -14.46
C ARG A 100 -3.21 -0.62 -12.94
N ALA A 101 -4.25 -0.16 -12.23
CA ALA A 101 -4.30 -0.28 -10.77
C ALA A 101 -4.34 -1.74 -10.32
N ILE A 102 -5.19 -2.54 -10.96
CA ILE A 102 -5.31 -3.98 -10.70
C ILE A 102 -4.00 -4.69 -11.08
N GLU A 103 -3.42 -4.39 -12.23
CA GLU A 103 -2.16 -4.99 -12.67
C GLU A 103 -1.02 -4.67 -11.69
N ALA A 104 -0.90 -3.42 -11.23
CA ALA A 104 0.10 -3.05 -10.23
C ALA A 104 -0.08 -3.81 -8.91
N TYR A 105 -1.32 -4.01 -8.46
CA TYR A 105 -1.61 -4.79 -7.27
C TYR A 105 -1.24 -6.27 -7.43
N LEU A 106 -1.58 -6.87 -8.57
CA LEU A 106 -1.20 -8.25 -8.87
C LEU A 106 0.33 -8.41 -8.96
N ILE A 107 1.04 -7.46 -9.55
CA ILE A 107 2.51 -7.45 -9.57
C ILE A 107 3.08 -7.42 -8.15
N GLN A 108 2.52 -6.60 -7.27
CA GLN A 108 2.93 -6.52 -5.87
C GLN A 108 2.82 -7.90 -5.19
N ILE A 109 1.65 -8.54 -5.26
CA ILE A 109 1.38 -9.80 -4.57
C ILE A 109 2.10 -10.97 -5.23
N LEU A 110 1.89 -11.16 -6.52
CA LEU A 110 2.23 -12.41 -7.22
C LEU A 110 3.65 -12.41 -7.76
N LYS A 111 4.23 -11.24 -8.06
CA LYS A 111 5.56 -11.14 -8.66
C LYS A 111 6.63 -10.69 -7.67
N THR A 112 6.43 -9.57 -7.01
CA THR A 112 7.45 -8.99 -6.12
C THR A 112 7.36 -9.56 -4.70
N GLY A 113 6.15 -9.92 -4.26
CA GLY A 113 5.86 -10.23 -2.87
C GLY A 113 5.93 -9.02 -1.94
N PHE A 114 6.18 -7.80 -2.45
CA PHE A 114 6.21 -6.57 -1.66
C PHE A 114 4.99 -5.73 -2.03
N PHE A 115 4.07 -5.57 -1.09
CA PHE A 115 2.75 -5.02 -1.38
C PHE A 115 2.38 -3.90 -0.42
N HIS A 116 1.63 -2.94 -0.93
CA HIS A 116 1.06 -1.87 -0.15
C HIS A 116 -0.15 -2.41 0.61
N ALA A 117 -0.07 -2.44 1.93
CA ALA A 117 -1.08 -3.05 2.79
C ALA A 117 -2.33 -2.16 2.97
N ASP A 118 -2.18 -0.84 2.83
CA ASP A 118 -3.31 0.11 2.86
C ASP A 118 -3.38 0.98 1.59
N GLN A 119 -3.93 0.44 0.50
CA GLN A 119 -4.05 1.17 -0.79
C GLN A 119 -5.17 2.21 -0.78
N HIS A 120 -5.13 3.13 0.20
CA HIS A 120 -6.10 4.19 0.30
C HIS A 120 -6.04 5.09 -0.96
N PRO A 121 -7.18 5.39 -1.62
CA PRO A 121 -7.20 6.24 -2.82
C PRO A 121 -6.59 7.63 -2.62
N GLY A 122 -6.49 8.10 -1.38
CA GLY A 122 -5.83 9.36 -1.02
C GLY A 122 -4.32 9.38 -1.31
N ASN A 123 -3.68 8.22 -1.37
CA ASN A 123 -2.24 8.03 -1.55
C ASN A 123 -1.84 7.82 -3.01
N LEU A 124 -2.84 7.82 -3.90
CA LEU A 124 -2.67 7.59 -5.34
C LEU A 124 -3.11 8.82 -6.14
N ALA A 125 -2.32 9.16 -7.14
CA ALA A 125 -2.72 10.11 -8.17
C ALA A 125 -2.43 9.57 -9.57
N ILE A 126 -3.03 10.22 -10.55
CA ILE A 126 -2.93 9.90 -11.97
C ILE A 126 -2.20 11.05 -12.67
N ASP A 127 -1.09 10.71 -13.31
CA ASP A 127 -0.31 11.64 -14.14
C ASP A 127 -1.00 11.84 -15.51
N VAL A 128 -0.59 12.85 -16.29
CA VAL A 128 -1.16 13.21 -17.60
C VAL A 128 -1.11 12.09 -18.64
N ASP A 129 -0.20 11.13 -18.50
CA ASP A 129 -0.09 9.92 -19.35
C ASP A 129 -0.82 8.69 -18.76
N GLU A 130 -1.68 8.94 -17.78
CA GLU A 130 -2.44 7.95 -17.01
C GLU A 130 -1.59 7.01 -16.16
N SER A 131 -0.34 7.36 -15.91
CA SER A 131 0.48 6.62 -14.95
C SER A 131 -0.06 6.77 -13.54
N ILE A 132 0.05 5.70 -12.76
CA ILE A 132 -0.31 5.71 -11.34
C ILE A 132 0.89 6.18 -10.54
N ILE A 133 0.69 7.22 -9.74
CA ILE A 133 1.67 7.78 -8.82
C ILE A 133 1.33 7.33 -7.41
N TYR A 134 2.31 6.79 -6.70
CA TYR A 134 2.21 6.37 -5.30
C TYR A 134 2.95 7.37 -4.40
N TYR A 135 2.33 7.85 -3.32
CA TYR A 135 2.95 8.82 -2.40
C TYR A 135 3.19 8.30 -0.98
N ASP A 136 2.52 7.22 -0.59
CA ASP A 136 2.60 6.64 0.75
C ASP A 136 3.24 5.25 0.64
N PHE A 137 4.15 4.97 1.56
CA PHE A 137 4.80 3.66 1.68
C PHE A 137 4.98 3.26 3.16
N GLY A 138 4.20 3.87 4.06
CA GLY A 138 4.27 3.64 5.50
C GLY A 138 3.84 2.22 5.86
N MET A 139 2.81 1.72 5.18
CA MET A 139 2.28 0.37 5.37
C MET A 139 2.59 -0.54 4.19
N MET A 140 3.77 -1.17 4.23
CA MET A 140 4.16 -2.20 3.26
C MET A 140 4.31 -3.56 3.93
N GLY A 141 3.77 -4.58 3.28
CA GLY A 141 3.87 -5.98 3.68
C GLY A 141 4.80 -6.79 2.77
N GLU A 142 5.23 -7.94 3.26
CA GLU A 142 6.05 -8.88 2.49
C GLU A 142 5.50 -10.31 2.55
N ILE A 143 5.30 -10.89 1.36
CA ILE A 143 4.88 -12.27 1.15
C ILE A 143 6.12 -13.10 0.83
N LYS A 144 6.42 -14.06 1.70
CA LYS A 144 7.52 -15.01 1.50
C LYS A 144 7.31 -15.81 0.22
N SER A 145 8.40 -16.14 -0.47
CA SER A 145 8.36 -16.83 -1.78
C SER A 145 7.50 -18.10 -1.77
N PHE A 146 7.62 -18.93 -0.74
CA PHE A 146 6.78 -20.13 -0.60
C PHE A 146 5.28 -19.82 -0.60
N THR A 147 4.85 -18.84 0.20
CA THR A 147 3.44 -18.42 0.22
C THR A 147 3.01 -17.82 -1.11
N ARG A 148 3.88 -17.06 -1.76
CA ARG A 148 3.62 -16.46 -3.08
C ARG A 148 3.44 -17.52 -4.17
N GLU A 149 4.25 -18.57 -4.17
CA GLU A 149 4.11 -19.72 -5.09
C GLU A 149 2.76 -20.42 -4.89
N ARG A 150 2.35 -20.64 -3.64
CA ARG A 150 1.03 -21.22 -3.33
C ARG A 150 -0.14 -20.32 -3.73
N LEU A 151 0.00 -19.00 -3.60
CA LEU A 151 -1.00 -18.03 -4.08
C LEU A 151 -1.10 -18.05 -5.60
N LEU A 152 0.02 -18.16 -6.31
CA LEU A 152 0.04 -18.33 -7.77
C LEU A 152 -0.67 -19.63 -8.19
N GLU A 153 -0.35 -20.75 -7.56
CA GLU A 153 -1.03 -22.04 -7.80
C GLU A 153 -2.55 -21.93 -7.61
N LEU A 154 -2.99 -21.31 -6.51
CA LEU A 154 -4.41 -21.08 -6.25
C LEU A 154 -5.06 -20.20 -7.34
N PHE A 155 -4.38 -19.14 -7.76
CA PHE A 155 -4.88 -18.24 -8.80
C PHE A 155 -5.04 -18.98 -10.13
N TYR A 156 -4.08 -19.83 -10.50
CA TYR A 156 -4.17 -20.69 -11.69
C TYR A 156 -5.33 -21.67 -11.60
N ALA A 157 -5.52 -22.36 -10.47
CA ALA A 157 -6.63 -23.30 -10.29
C ALA A 157 -8.00 -22.63 -10.48
N VAL A 158 -8.20 -21.46 -9.85
CA VAL A 158 -9.44 -20.67 -10.01
C VAL A 158 -9.65 -20.22 -11.45
N TYR A 159 -8.59 -19.83 -12.14
CA TYR A 159 -8.66 -19.43 -13.55
C TYR A 159 -9.03 -20.59 -14.47
N GLU A 160 -8.48 -21.79 -14.23
CA GLU A 160 -8.76 -22.99 -15.01
C GLU A 160 -10.13 -23.62 -14.67
N LYS A 161 -10.82 -23.11 -13.65
CA LYS A 161 -12.10 -23.64 -13.11
C LYS A 161 -12.01 -25.09 -12.61
N ASP A 162 -10.87 -25.46 -12.04
CA ASP A 162 -10.73 -26.68 -11.24
C ASP A 162 -11.12 -26.43 -9.77
#